data_AF-A0AAJ1NFG7-F1
#
_entry.id   AF-A0AAJ1NFG7-F1
#
_cell.length_a   1.000
_cell.length_b   1.000
_cell.length_c   1.000
_cell.angle_alpha   90.00
_cell.angle_beta   90.00
_cell.angle_gamma   90.00
#
_symmetry.space_group_name_H-M   'P 1'
#
loop_
_entity.id
_entity.type
_entity.pdbx_description
1 polymer ?
#
loop_
_entity_poly.entity_id
_entity_poly.type
_entity_poly.pdbx_seq_one_letter_code
_entity_poly.pdbx_strand_id
1 'polypeptide(L)' 'METETIDLEVLVNEILNMPNNSYTKEELKTMTYLELLDVRDELYGL' A
#
# COMPACT_ATOMS: atom_id res chain seq x y z
N MET A 1 4.93 -7.14 23.16
CA MET A 1 5.03 -6.28 21.98
C MET A 1 3.85 -6.65 21.11
N GLU A 2 2.79 -5.85 21.14
CA GLU A 2 1.70 -6.01 20.18
C GLU A 2 2.28 -5.61 18.83
N THR A 3 2.53 -6.58 17.97
CA THR A 3 2.77 -6.28 16.56
C THR A 3 1.48 -5.69 16.04
N GLU A 4 1.46 -4.37 15.85
CA GLU A 4 0.39 -3.70 15.10
C GLU A 4 0.39 -4.29 13.69
N THR A 5 -0.43 -5.32 13.47
CA THR A 5 -0.77 -5.79 12.14
C THR A 5 -1.53 -4.67 11.46
N ILE A 6 -0.83 -3.90 10.64
CA ILE A 6 -1.45 -2.94 9.73
C ILE A 6 -2.39 -3.74 8.83
N ASP A 7 -3.66 -3.37 8.84
CA ASP A 7 -4.67 -3.97 7.98
C ASP A 7 -4.30 -3.70 6.50
N LEU A 8 -4.40 -4.72 5.66
CA LEU A 8 -4.22 -4.61 4.21
C LEU A 8 -5.09 -3.49 3.63
N GLU A 9 -6.31 -3.31 4.13
CA GLU A 9 -7.20 -2.25 3.66
C GLU A 9 -6.68 -0.86 4.03
N VAL A 10 -5.99 -0.71 5.16
CA VAL A 10 -5.32 0.55 5.51
C VAL A 10 -4.18 0.82 4.53
N LEU A 11 -3.35 -0.18 4.24
CA LEU A 11 -2.21 -0.04 3.33
C LEU A 11 -2.66 0.29 1.89
N VAL A 12 -3.70 -0.38 1.39
CA VAL A 12 -4.29 -0.08 0.08
C VAL A 12 -4.83 1.34 0.03
N ASN A 13 -5.58 1.78 1.05
CA ASN A 13 -6.11 3.14 1.07
C ASN A 13 -5.01 4.20 1.22
N GLU A 14 -3.94 3.90 1.93
CA GLU A 14 -2.77 4.79 2.05
C GLU A 14 -2.13 5.02 0.68
N ILE A 15 -1.82 3.95 -0.05
CA ILE A 15 -1.26 3.99 -1.41
C ILE A 15 -2.20 4.77 -2.35
N LEU A 16 -3.50 4.51 -2.30
CA LEU A 16 -4.48 5.21 -3.15
C LEU A 16 -4.54 6.72 -2.94
N ASN A 17 -4.24 7.18 -1.73
CA ASN A 17 -4.26 8.59 -1.38
C ASN A 17 -2.93 9.29 -1.69
N MET A 18 -1.91 8.59 -2.19
CA MET A 18 -0.64 9.20 -2.56
C MET A 18 -0.76 9.95 -3.89
N PRO A 19 -0.19 11.17 -3.98
CA PRO A 19 -0.33 12.01 -5.16
C PRO A 19 0.33 11.43 -6.43
N ASN A 20 1.33 10.57 -6.27
CA ASN A 20 2.06 9.93 -7.38
C ASN A 20 1.55 8.51 -7.69
N ASN A 21 0.49 8.06 -7.03
CA ASN A 21 -0.03 6.71 -7.23
C ASN A 21 -0.66 6.54 -8.62
N SER A 22 -0.16 5.59 -9.39
CA SER A 22 -0.73 5.17 -10.67
C SER A 22 -1.62 3.93 -10.58
N TYR A 23 -1.68 3.28 -9.42
CA TYR A 23 -2.42 2.03 -9.24
C TYR A 23 -3.89 2.27 -8.88
N THR A 24 -4.77 1.44 -9.41
CA THR A 24 -6.18 1.40 -9.05
C THR A 24 -6.41 0.55 -7.80
N LYS A 25 -7.55 0.77 -7.14
CA LYS A 25 -7.93 0.00 -5.95
C LYS A 25 -8.04 -1.50 -6.23
N GLU A 26 -8.46 -1.87 -7.44
CA GLU A 26 -8.58 -3.27 -7.84
C GLU A 26 -7.20 -3.92 -8.01
N GLU A 27 -6.24 -3.23 -8.64
CA GLU A 27 -4.85 -3.71 -8.77
C GLU A 27 -4.21 -3.94 -7.39
N LEU A 28 -4.34 -2.97 -6.49
CA LEU A 28 -3.79 -3.07 -5.14
C LEU A 28 -4.43 -4.20 -4.32
N LYS A 29 -5.73 -4.49 -4.54
CA LYS A 29 -6.40 -5.62 -3.86
C LYS A 29 -5.94 -6.99 -4.33
N THR A 30 -5.27 -7.07 -5.48
CA THR A 30 -4.68 -8.33 -5.98
C THR A 30 -3.25 -8.55 -5.49
N MET A 31 -2.62 -7.52 -4.91
CA MET A 31 -1.26 -7.58 -4.40
C MET A 31 -1.20 -8.17 -2.99
N THR A 32 -0.09 -8.82 -2.69
CA THR A 32 0.24 -9.28 -1.35
C THR A 32 0.65 -8.12 -0.44
N TYR A 33 0.66 -8.36 0.86
CA TYR A 33 1.10 -7.37 1.84
C TYR A 33 2.50 -6.81 1.56
N LEU A 34 3.46 -7.67 1.17
CA LEU A 34 4.84 -7.25 0.89
C LEU A 34 4.90 -6.39 -0.37
N GLU A 35 4.20 -6.77 -1.44
CA GLU A 35 4.14 -5.97 -2.67
C GLU A 35 3.52 -4.59 -2.45
N LEU A 36 2.50 -4.51 -1.61
CA LEU A 36 1.91 -3.22 -1.22
C LEU A 36 2.89 -2.36 -0.42
N LEU A 37 3.69 -2.96 0.46
CA LEU A 37 4.75 -2.22 1.16
C LEU A 37 5.82 -1.72 0.18
N ASP A 38 6.23 -2.55 -0.77
CA ASP A 38 7.20 -2.16 -1.80
C ASP A 38 6.66 -0.99 -2.65
N VAL A 39 5.42 -1.07 -3.12
CA VAL A 39 4.76 0.02 -3.86
C VAL A 39 4.67 1.30 -3.03
N ARG A 40 4.26 1.18 -1.76
CA ARG A 40 4.19 2.32 -0.85
C ARG A 40 5.56 2.97 -0.67
N ASP A 41 6.60 2.16 -0.47
CA ASP A 41 7.96 2.64 -0.27
C ASP A 41 8.54 3.26 -1.57
N GLU A 42 8.19 2.75 -2.75
CA GLU A 42 8.50 3.38 -4.04
C GLU A 42 7.81 4.73 -4.21
N LEU A 43 6.55 4.85 -3.80
CA LEU A 43 5.77 6.09 -3.85
C LEU A 43 6.23 7.13 -2.82
N TYR A 44 6.82 6.70 -1.69
CA TYR A 44 7.54 7.54 -0.72
C TYR A 44 8.99 7.83 -1.14
N GLY A 45 9.56 7.03 -2.04
CA GLY A 45 10.98 6.92 -2.36
C GLY A 45 11.42 7.51 -3.71
N LEU A 46 10.60 8.41 -4.28
CA LEU A 46 10.97 9.39 -5.31
C LEU A 46 10.49 10.78 -4.91
#